data_AF-A0A1I3ZZI5-F1
#
_entry.id   AF-A0A1I3ZZI5-F1
#
_cell.length_a   1.000
_cell.length_b   1.000
_cell.length_c   1.000
_cell.angle_alpha   90.00
_cell.angle_beta   90.00
_cell.angle_gamma   90.00
#
_symmetry.space_group_name_H-M   'P 1'
#
loop_
_entity.id
_entity.type
_entity.pdbx_description
1 polymer ?
#
loop_
_entity_poly.entity_id
_entity_poly.type
_entity_poly.pdbx_seq_one_letter_code
_entity_poly.pdbx_strand_id
1 'polypeptide(L)'
;MNATHTGAALAVSLCAMLAPAIGHAAEPQTNPMPAAMRQALQRDLGLKPSQLQTYLATEHRAMRLQAEARAGLGAHYAGTWLERDAAGDYRLILGVTDRKAVSRMRQSGDEVRVLKHSAAELDVAQSQLDQAHRGLTAGLMRKDAPRVQAWNVDLPNNRIVLTIDPNAQEAAIELIARSGIDAGMVHIVTSAQRPIPQHDLRGGDRYLTPDSWCSTGFSAFRGNTPGFVTAGHCGTVNMAVRGTNNSAIGHFAYSTFPNADHAWVQNTQPNLWHILPWVYNYAGVDIDVRGGLEAPIGAAVCRSGNKTGYHCGTVQAKQVTVDYGPQYGVVKGLTQSNACAGFGDSGGAVITPSAEAQGVYSGGHFSEGRDDNCGDPAPQGYFQPLQPILNAYDLVLRTVPSCGRLNPRDWRETNGTLTSCDQRFTLAIQGDGNLVLYKQNVGAIWANHVYGSGHSLHMQTDGNLTVRDGAGQTRWASNTGGKRGAVLFVQNDGNVVVYDHQRKPLWQTNTAGR
;
A
#
# COMPACT_ATOMS: atom_id res chain seq x y z
N MET A 1 1.92 -75.99 -80.75
CA MET A 1 0.87 -76.33 -79.77
C MET A 1 1.40 -75.97 -78.39
N ASN A 2 0.58 -75.29 -77.60
CA ASN A 2 0.55 -75.32 -76.13
C ASN A 2 1.77 -74.80 -75.35
N ALA A 3 1.53 -73.91 -74.37
CA ALA A 3 1.53 -74.31 -72.95
C ALA A 3 1.26 -73.11 -72.02
N THR A 4 0.65 -73.44 -70.89
CA THR A 4 0.28 -72.69 -69.67
C THR A 4 1.41 -71.93 -68.96
N HIS A 5 1.07 -71.00 -68.05
CA HIS A 5 1.55 -70.88 -66.64
C HIS A 5 1.24 -69.46 -66.07
N THR A 6 0.24 -69.31 -65.20
CA THR A 6 0.29 -69.22 -63.72
C THR A 6 1.15 -68.09 -63.14
N GLY A 7 0.50 -67.14 -62.46
CA GLY A 7 1.13 -65.97 -61.84
C GLY A 7 1.67 -66.20 -60.43
N ALA A 8 2.34 -65.17 -59.90
CA ALA A 8 2.39 -64.80 -58.48
C ALA A 8 3.12 -63.45 -58.31
N ALA A 9 2.54 -62.64 -57.42
CA ALA A 9 3.09 -61.60 -56.54
C ALA A 9 4.52 -61.04 -56.77
N LEU A 10 4.61 -59.71 -56.73
CA LEU A 10 5.75 -59.00 -56.13
C LEU A 10 5.26 -57.84 -55.28
N ALA A 11 5.68 -57.85 -54.01
CA ALA A 11 5.45 -56.81 -53.03
C ALA A 11 6.48 -55.68 -53.21
N VAL A 12 6.03 -54.43 -53.19
CA VAL A 12 6.86 -53.24 -52.93
C VAL A 12 6.07 -52.33 -51.99
N SER A 13 6.70 -51.99 -50.87
CA SER A 13 6.12 -51.27 -49.74
C SER A 13 5.78 -49.81 -50.08
N LEU A 14 4.60 -49.37 -49.68
CA LEU A 14 4.04 -48.04 -49.92
C LEU A 14 4.58 -47.05 -48.86
N CYS A 15 5.49 -46.14 -49.24
CA CYS A 15 5.94 -45.06 -48.36
C CYS A 15 4.97 -43.88 -48.49
N ALA A 16 3.97 -43.81 -47.62
CA ALA A 16 3.06 -42.66 -47.53
C ALA A 16 3.81 -41.49 -46.88
N MET A 17 4.09 -40.44 -47.66
CA MET A 17 4.59 -39.17 -47.11
C MET A 17 3.47 -38.49 -46.33
N LEU A 18 3.50 -38.61 -45.01
CA LEU A 18 2.72 -37.79 -44.08
C LEU A 18 3.25 -36.35 -44.16
N ALA A 19 2.45 -35.45 -44.72
CA ALA A 19 2.65 -34.02 -44.50
C ALA A 19 2.49 -33.75 -42.99
N PRO A 20 3.41 -33.03 -42.33
CA PRO A 20 3.20 -32.64 -40.94
C PRO A 20 1.99 -31.70 -40.89
N ALA A 21 0.94 -32.13 -40.19
CA ALA A 21 -0.10 -31.22 -39.75
C ALA A 21 0.61 -30.14 -38.91
N ILE A 22 0.66 -28.91 -39.43
CA ILE A 22 1.02 -27.75 -38.62
C ILE A 22 -0.09 -27.66 -37.59
N GLY A 23 0.19 -28.15 -36.38
CA GLY A 23 -0.67 -27.91 -35.24
C GLY A 23 -0.83 -26.40 -35.13
N HIS A 24 -2.07 -25.92 -35.24
CA HIS A 24 -2.39 -24.58 -34.79
C HIS A 24 -2.01 -24.57 -33.32
N ALA A 25 -0.88 -23.93 -32.98
CA ALA A 25 -0.55 -23.66 -31.60
C ALA A 25 -1.77 -22.94 -31.03
N ALA A 26 -2.45 -23.57 -30.07
CA ALA A 26 -3.52 -22.95 -29.34
C ALA A 26 -2.97 -21.63 -28.78
N GLU A 27 -3.62 -20.51 -29.12
CA GLU A 27 -3.29 -19.22 -28.52
C GLU A 27 -3.30 -19.38 -26.99
N PRO A 28 -2.28 -18.88 -26.27
CA PRO A 28 -2.26 -19.00 -24.83
C PRO A 28 -3.51 -18.30 -24.28
N GLN A 29 -4.34 -19.06 -23.57
CA GLN A 29 -5.49 -18.52 -22.84
C GLN A 29 -4.98 -17.41 -21.92
N THR A 30 -5.34 -16.17 -22.25
CA THR A 30 -5.01 -15.02 -21.42
C THR A 30 -5.76 -15.17 -20.10
N ASN A 31 -5.03 -15.17 -18.99
CA ASN A 31 -5.67 -15.05 -17.68
C ASN A 31 -6.57 -13.81 -17.70
N PRO A 32 -7.87 -13.93 -17.38
CA PRO A 32 -8.77 -12.79 -17.44
C PRO A 32 -8.29 -11.72 -16.46
N MET A 33 -8.25 -10.47 -16.92
CA MET A 33 -7.81 -9.31 -16.14
C MET A 33 -8.52 -9.27 -14.76
N PRO A 34 -7.77 -9.08 -13.66
CA PRO A 34 -8.33 -9.01 -12.31
C PRO A 34 -9.48 -8.00 -12.23
N ALA A 35 -10.57 -8.36 -11.54
CA ALA A 35 -11.76 -7.51 -11.45
C ALA A 35 -11.48 -6.11 -10.88
N ALA A 36 -10.59 -6.02 -9.88
CA ALA A 36 -10.16 -4.76 -9.29
C ALA A 36 -9.45 -3.85 -10.30
N MET A 37 -8.58 -4.41 -11.15
CA MET A 37 -7.88 -3.68 -12.21
C MET A 37 -8.86 -3.14 -13.25
N ARG A 38 -9.84 -3.97 -13.64
CA ARG A 38 -10.90 -3.57 -14.58
C ARG A 38 -11.77 -2.44 -14.03
N GLN A 39 -12.18 -2.52 -12.76
CA GLN A 39 -12.92 -1.44 -12.11
C GLN A 39 -12.11 -0.15 -12.02
N ALA A 40 -10.81 -0.25 -11.71
CA ALA A 40 -9.92 0.91 -11.67
C ALA A 40 -9.79 1.57 -13.06
N LEU A 41 -9.53 0.78 -14.12
CA LEU A 41 -9.47 1.31 -15.49
C LEU A 41 -10.76 2.03 -15.89
N GLN A 42 -11.92 1.46 -15.57
CA GLN A 42 -13.21 2.09 -15.89
C GLN A 42 -13.44 3.40 -15.14
N ARG A 43 -13.17 3.43 -13.84
CA ARG A 43 -13.34 4.62 -13.01
C ARG A 43 -12.36 5.71 -13.39
N ASP A 44 -11.07 5.37 -13.46
CA ASP A 44 -9.98 6.36 -13.52
C ASP A 44 -9.76 6.89 -14.93
N LEU A 45 -10.04 6.06 -15.95
CA LEU A 45 -10.08 6.50 -17.35
C LEU A 45 -11.50 6.85 -17.79
N GLY A 46 -12.50 6.91 -16.92
CA GLY A 46 -13.89 7.23 -17.30
C GLY A 46 -14.45 6.38 -18.46
N LEU A 47 -14.09 5.10 -18.53
CA LEU A 47 -14.51 4.17 -19.58
C LEU A 47 -15.83 3.48 -19.19
N LYS A 48 -16.80 3.47 -20.11
CA LYS A 48 -17.99 2.62 -19.97
C LYS A 48 -17.59 1.13 -20.05
N PRO A 49 -18.36 0.21 -19.43
CA PRO A 49 -18.12 -1.23 -19.56
C PRO A 49 -17.96 -1.71 -21.01
N SER A 50 -18.76 -1.15 -21.93
CA SER A 50 -18.68 -1.47 -23.36
C SER A 50 -17.43 -0.95 -24.06
N GLN A 51 -16.79 0.11 -23.54
CA GLN A 51 -15.61 0.73 -24.14
C GLN A 51 -14.31 0.07 -23.70
N LEU A 52 -14.29 -0.62 -22.56
CA LEU A 52 -13.06 -1.19 -22.00
C LEU A 52 -12.39 -2.21 -22.94
N GLN A 53 -13.17 -3.11 -23.54
CA GLN A 53 -12.62 -4.11 -24.46
C GLN A 53 -12.00 -3.46 -25.70
N THR A 54 -12.68 -2.45 -26.26
CA THR A 54 -12.15 -1.69 -27.40
C THR A 54 -10.87 -0.92 -27.02
N TYR A 55 -10.83 -0.29 -25.83
CA TYR A 55 -9.64 0.38 -25.32
C TYR A 55 -8.44 -0.58 -25.22
N LEU A 56 -8.63 -1.75 -24.59
CA LEU A 56 -7.56 -2.74 -24.44
C LEU A 56 -7.08 -3.29 -25.78
N ALA A 57 -8.00 -3.54 -26.73
CA ALA A 57 -7.63 -3.95 -28.08
C ALA A 57 -6.81 -2.86 -28.81
N THR A 58 -7.21 -1.59 -28.68
CA THR A 58 -6.48 -0.45 -29.24
C THR A 58 -5.12 -0.26 -28.58
N GLU A 59 -5.01 -0.44 -27.26
CA GLU A 59 -3.76 -0.34 -26.51
C GLU A 59 -2.77 -1.45 -26.89
N HIS A 60 -3.20 -2.71 -26.95
CA HIS A 60 -2.38 -3.80 -27.46
C HIS A 60 -1.91 -3.57 -28.90
N ARG A 61 -2.76 -3.02 -29.76
CA ARG A 61 -2.38 -2.65 -31.13
C ARG A 61 -1.35 -1.52 -31.13
N ALA A 62 -1.54 -0.50 -30.30
CA ALA A 62 -0.62 0.63 -30.17
C ALA A 62 0.79 0.18 -29.79
N MET A 63 0.91 -0.76 -28.83
CA MET A 63 2.20 -1.30 -28.42
C MET A 63 2.94 -2.00 -29.58
N ARG A 64 2.23 -2.78 -30.40
CA ARG A 64 2.82 -3.44 -31.59
C ARG A 64 3.21 -2.44 -32.67
N LEU A 65 2.27 -1.56 -33.04
CA LEU A 65 2.52 -0.55 -34.07
C LEU A 65 3.68 0.37 -33.67
N GLN A 66 3.79 0.74 -32.40
CA GLN A 66 4.90 1.56 -31.90
C GLN A 66 6.26 0.90 -32.17
N ALA A 67 6.39 -0.39 -31.86
CA ALA A 67 7.64 -1.13 -32.09
C ALA A 67 7.96 -1.23 -33.59
N GLU A 68 6.97 -1.61 -34.40
CA GLU A 68 7.11 -1.72 -35.85
C GLU A 68 7.44 -0.38 -36.50
N ALA A 69 6.75 0.70 -36.13
CA ALA A 69 6.91 2.04 -36.69
C ALA A 69 8.26 2.64 -36.32
N ARG A 70 8.72 2.45 -35.08
CA ARG A 70 10.05 2.89 -34.65
C ARG A 70 11.15 2.20 -35.46
N ALA A 71 11.02 0.91 -35.74
CA ALA A 71 11.99 0.15 -36.53
C ALA A 71 11.91 0.46 -38.03
N GLY A 72 10.69 0.54 -38.58
CA GLY A 72 10.44 0.63 -40.02
C GLY A 72 10.53 2.05 -40.60
N LEU A 73 10.22 3.09 -39.81
CA LEU A 73 10.22 4.48 -40.28
C LEU A 73 11.50 5.24 -39.95
N GLY A 74 12.30 4.76 -39.00
CA GLY A 74 13.59 5.35 -38.63
C GLY A 74 13.48 6.85 -38.34
N ALA A 75 14.26 7.67 -39.05
CA ALA A 75 14.27 9.13 -38.90
C ALA A 75 12.92 9.81 -39.22
N HIS A 76 12.00 9.12 -39.91
CA HIS A 76 10.66 9.65 -40.19
C HIS A 76 9.64 9.34 -39.09
N TYR A 77 9.99 8.52 -38.11
CA TYR A 77 9.12 8.24 -36.97
C TYR A 77 9.02 9.46 -36.05
N ALA A 78 7.81 9.95 -35.79
CA ALA A 78 7.56 11.10 -34.91
C ALA A 78 6.73 10.74 -33.66
N GLY A 79 6.55 9.44 -33.38
CA GLY A 79 5.85 8.96 -32.19
C GLY A 79 4.59 8.17 -32.50
N THR A 80 4.11 7.43 -31.50
CA THR A 80 2.83 6.70 -31.52
C THR A 80 2.15 6.96 -30.18
N TRP A 81 0.88 7.29 -30.18
CA TRP A 81 0.14 7.56 -28.95
C TRP A 81 -1.36 7.30 -29.11
N LEU A 82 -2.07 7.30 -27.99
CA LEU A 82 -3.53 7.18 -27.95
C LEU A 82 -4.16 8.53 -27.64
N GLU A 83 -5.24 8.85 -28.33
CA GLU A 83 -6.05 10.04 -28.05
C GLU A 83 -7.52 9.69 -27.95
N ARG A 84 -8.32 10.56 -27.32
CA ARG A 84 -9.77 10.49 -27.43
C ARG A 84 -10.25 11.20 -28.69
N ASP A 85 -11.21 10.59 -29.36
CA ASP A 85 -12.01 11.27 -30.36
C ASP A 85 -13.16 12.07 -29.73
N ALA A 86 -13.97 12.71 -30.57
CA ALA A 86 -15.11 13.52 -30.13
C ALA A 86 -16.23 12.70 -29.46
N ALA A 87 -16.29 11.38 -29.70
CA ALA A 87 -17.22 10.46 -29.04
C ALA A 87 -16.69 9.98 -27.68
N GLY A 88 -15.43 10.28 -27.36
CA GLY A 88 -14.74 9.88 -26.14
C GLY A 88 -14.07 8.50 -26.24
N ASP A 89 -14.05 7.89 -27.42
CA ASP A 89 -13.39 6.61 -27.70
C ASP A 89 -11.91 6.83 -27.99
N TYR A 90 -11.08 5.85 -27.64
CA TYR A 90 -9.64 5.92 -27.85
C TYR A 90 -9.26 5.49 -29.27
N ARG A 91 -8.48 6.35 -29.95
CA ARG A 91 -7.90 6.12 -31.27
C ARG A 91 -6.38 6.09 -31.23
N LEU A 92 -5.80 5.28 -32.11
CA LEU A 92 -4.36 5.15 -32.29
C LEU A 92 -3.85 6.17 -33.32
N ILE A 93 -2.89 6.99 -32.91
CA ILE A 93 -2.23 7.97 -33.75
C ILE A 93 -0.79 7.53 -34.02
N LEU A 94 -0.40 7.54 -35.30
CA LEU A 94 0.98 7.40 -35.76
C LEU A 94 1.48 8.75 -36.29
N GLY A 95 2.42 9.36 -35.57
CA GLY A 95 3.12 10.56 -35.98
C GLY A 95 4.30 10.23 -36.90
N VAL A 96 4.42 10.97 -37.99
CA VAL A 96 5.55 10.88 -38.94
C VAL A 96 6.01 12.25 -39.40
N THR A 97 7.26 12.39 -39.86
CA THR A 97 7.72 13.65 -40.50
C THR A 97 7.45 13.70 -41.99
N ASP A 98 7.28 12.53 -42.64
CA ASP A 98 6.89 12.42 -44.05
C ASP A 98 5.77 11.39 -44.24
N ARG A 99 4.65 11.83 -44.79
CA ARG A 99 3.49 10.98 -45.09
C ARG A 99 3.82 9.86 -46.08
N LYS A 100 4.80 10.06 -46.97
CA LYS A 100 5.21 9.06 -47.98
C LYS A 100 5.89 7.84 -47.34
N ALA A 101 6.49 8.01 -46.16
CA ALA A 101 7.14 6.92 -45.42
C ALA A 101 6.16 5.83 -44.94
N VAL A 102 4.87 6.14 -44.83
CA VAL A 102 3.86 5.26 -44.20
C VAL A 102 3.16 4.32 -45.19
N SER A 103 3.55 4.34 -46.47
CA SER A 103 2.89 3.56 -47.54
C SER A 103 2.83 2.04 -47.28
N ARG A 104 3.71 1.50 -46.44
CA ARG A 104 3.77 0.06 -46.07
C ARG A 104 3.26 -0.28 -44.66
N MET A 105 2.88 0.71 -43.85
CA MET A 105 2.56 0.52 -42.42
C MET A 105 1.10 0.83 -42.07
N ARG A 106 0.29 1.30 -43.03
CA ARG A 106 -1.11 1.64 -42.79
C ARG A 106 -1.96 0.38 -42.66
N GLN A 107 -2.56 0.21 -41.49
CA GLN A 107 -3.71 -0.68 -41.29
C GLN A 107 -5.00 0.17 -41.19
N SER A 108 -6.16 -0.43 -41.48
CA SER A 108 -7.46 0.25 -41.37
C SER A 108 -7.67 0.79 -39.94
N GLY A 109 -8.08 2.05 -39.82
CA GLY A 109 -8.43 2.69 -38.53
C GLY A 109 -7.31 3.46 -37.80
N ASP A 110 -6.06 3.45 -38.29
CA ASP A 110 -4.99 4.27 -37.70
C ASP A 110 -4.96 5.67 -38.30
N GLU A 111 -4.89 6.70 -37.45
CA GLU A 111 -4.73 8.08 -37.90
C GLU A 111 -3.25 8.43 -38.05
N VAL A 112 -2.87 8.92 -39.23
CA VAL A 112 -1.48 9.35 -39.52
C VAL A 112 -1.39 10.87 -39.50
N ARG A 113 -0.56 11.40 -38.61
CA ARG A 113 -0.25 12.83 -38.50
C ARG A 113 1.13 13.14 -38.99
N VAL A 114 1.25 14.20 -39.80
CA VAL A 114 2.55 14.71 -40.23
C VAL A 114 2.97 15.79 -39.24
N LEU A 115 4.14 15.61 -38.62
CA LEU A 115 4.68 16.44 -37.56
C LEU A 115 6.01 17.07 -37.99
N LYS A 116 6.42 18.14 -37.31
CA LYS A 116 7.62 18.91 -37.64
C LYS A 116 8.90 18.17 -37.25
N HIS A 117 8.92 17.60 -36.04
CA HIS A 117 10.06 16.95 -35.43
C HIS A 117 9.84 15.44 -35.35
N SER A 118 10.88 14.68 -35.68
CA SER A 118 10.94 13.25 -35.43
C SER A 118 11.10 12.96 -33.93
N ALA A 119 10.77 11.73 -33.53
CA ALA A 119 10.97 11.27 -32.16
C ALA A 119 12.46 11.28 -31.79
N ALA A 120 13.35 10.98 -32.74
CA ALA A 120 14.79 11.02 -32.52
C ALA A 120 15.31 12.43 -32.22
N GLU A 121 14.80 13.45 -32.94
CA GLU A 121 15.16 14.85 -32.67
C GLU A 121 14.68 15.31 -31.29
N LEU A 122 13.46 14.92 -30.90
CA LEU A 122 12.90 15.22 -29.59
C LEU A 122 13.66 14.48 -28.46
N ASP A 123 14.07 13.23 -28.67
CA ASP A 123 14.90 12.45 -27.74
C ASP A 123 16.29 13.09 -27.53
N VAL A 124 16.89 13.62 -28.60
CA VAL A 124 18.16 14.36 -28.53
C VAL A 124 18.00 15.64 -27.72
N ALA A 125 16.94 16.42 -27.96
CA ALA A 125 16.66 17.64 -27.20
C ALA A 125 16.43 17.35 -25.70
N GLN A 126 15.69 16.29 -25.38
CA GLN A 126 15.51 15.85 -23.99
C GLN A 126 16.86 15.45 -23.35
N SER A 127 17.71 14.71 -24.07
CA SER A 127 19.03 14.31 -23.59
C SER A 127 19.98 15.49 -23.34
N GLN A 128 19.87 16.56 -24.13
CA GLN A 128 20.62 17.79 -23.95
C GLN A 128 20.19 18.56 -22.69
N LEU A 129 18.88 18.63 -22.42
CA LEU A 129 18.34 19.17 -21.17
C LEU A 129 18.82 18.37 -19.95
N ASP A 130 18.79 17.04 -20.04
CA ASP A 130 19.27 16.15 -18.97
C ASP A 130 20.74 16.43 -18.62
N GLN A 131 21.59 16.63 -19.64
CA GLN A 131 23.01 16.94 -19.46
C GLN A 131 23.22 18.33 -18.86
N ALA A 132 22.54 19.34 -19.38
CA ALA A 132 22.64 20.71 -18.89
C ALA A 132 22.19 20.84 -17.42
N HIS A 133 21.09 20.17 -17.05
CA HIS A 133 20.59 20.19 -15.68
C HIS A 133 21.55 19.52 -14.69
N ARG A 134 22.17 18.37 -15.05
CA ARG A 134 23.17 17.72 -14.21
C ARG A 134 24.34 18.67 -13.87
N GLY A 135 24.81 19.42 -14.87
CA GLY A 135 25.87 20.42 -14.69
C GLY A 135 25.51 21.55 -13.72
N LEU A 136 24.24 22.00 -13.73
CA LEU A 136 23.75 23.03 -12.80
C LEU A 136 23.64 22.54 -11.35
N THR A 137 23.19 21.30 -11.16
CA THR A 137 22.99 20.72 -9.82
C THR A 137 24.29 20.29 -9.12
N ALA A 138 25.39 20.14 -9.86
CA ALA A 138 26.67 19.65 -9.34
C ALA A 138 27.39 20.62 -8.38
N GLY A 139 26.91 21.86 -8.22
CA GLY A 139 27.60 22.87 -7.40
C GLY A 139 26.74 23.67 -6.42
N LEU A 140 25.43 23.85 -6.66
CA LEU A 140 24.61 24.78 -5.86
C LEU A 140 23.14 24.37 -5.90
N MET A 141 22.65 23.71 -4.85
CA MET A 141 21.20 23.60 -4.62
C MET A 141 20.88 24.27 -3.29
N ARG A 142 20.51 25.55 -3.34
CA ARG A 142 19.76 26.19 -2.25
C ARG A 142 18.38 25.53 -2.20
N LYS A 143 18.01 24.90 -1.08
CA LYS A 143 16.74 24.17 -0.91
C LYS A 143 15.50 24.99 -1.30
N ASP A 144 15.58 26.32 -1.20
CA ASP A 144 14.44 27.23 -1.36
C ASP A 144 14.42 28.02 -2.68
N ALA A 145 15.37 27.80 -3.59
CA ALA A 145 15.39 28.52 -4.87
C ALA A 145 14.21 28.09 -5.78
N PRO A 146 13.55 29.03 -6.50
CA PRO A 146 12.66 28.71 -7.61
C PRO A 146 13.42 27.86 -8.65
N ARG A 147 12.80 26.78 -9.12
CA ARG A 147 13.47 25.79 -9.98
C ARG A 147 12.62 25.32 -11.16
N VAL A 148 13.31 24.73 -12.12
CA VAL A 148 12.72 23.81 -13.08
C VAL A 148 12.28 22.55 -12.33
N GLN A 149 11.03 22.13 -12.51
CA GLN A 149 10.42 21.00 -11.81
C GLN A 149 10.51 19.68 -12.60
N ALA A 150 10.25 19.74 -13.91
CA ALA A 150 10.25 18.57 -14.81
C ALA A 150 10.40 19.01 -16.27
N TRP A 151 10.86 18.10 -17.14
CA TRP A 151 10.80 18.25 -18.59
C TRP A 151 10.50 16.91 -19.27
N ASN A 152 9.78 16.97 -20.40
CA ASN A 152 9.40 15.77 -21.16
C ASN A 152 9.13 16.10 -22.63
N VAL A 153 9.20 15.07 -23.48
CA VAL A 153 8.62 15.10 -24.82
C VAL A 153 7.09 15.04 -24.74
N ASP A 154 6.42 15.94 -25.45
CA ASP A 154 4.97 15.99 -25.68
C ASP A 154 4.72 15.63 -27.16
N LEU A 155 4.49 14.35 -27.44
CA LEU A 155 4.28 13.84 -28.79
C LEU A 155 3.04 14.46 -29.48
N PRO A 156 1.86 14.56 -28.82
CA PRO A 156 0.68 15.18 -29.41
C PRO A 156 0.91 16.60 -29.93
N ASN A 157 1.67 17.43 -29.19
CA ASN A 157 2.02 18.79 -29.61
C ASN A 157 3.41 18.92 -30.25
N ASN A 158 4.10 17.79 -30.45
CA ASN A 158 5.40 17.66 -31.10
C ASN A 158 6.47 18.64 -30.59
N ARG A 159 6.64 18.71 -29.27
CA ARG A 159 7.51 19.69 -28.58
C ARG A 159 8.05 19.16 -27.26
N ILE A 160 8.99 19.88 -26.64
CA ILE A 160 9.41 19.68 -25.25
C ILE A 160 8.55 20.55 -24.33
N VAL A 161 8.06 20.00 -23.23
CA VAL A 161 7.41 20.77 -22.16
C VAL A 161 8.36 20.89 -20.99
N LEU A 162 8.50 22.12 -20.45
CA LEU A 162 9.32 22.43 -19.29
C LEU A 162 8.41 22.98 -18.19
N THR A 163 8.22 22.22 -17.11
CA THR A 163 7.39 22.65 -15.97
C THR A 163 8.25 23.35 -14.93
N ILE A 164 7.86 24.54 -14.49
CA ILE A 164 8.62 25.39 -13.57
C ILE A 164 7.76 25.97 -12.44
N ASP A 165 8.39 26.45 -11.37
CA ASP A 165 7.70 27.28 -10.38
C ASP A 165 7.19 28.61 -11.00
N PRO A 166 6.14 29.25 -10.44
CA PRO A 166 5.57 30.50 -10.97
C PRO A 166 6.57 31.66 -11.16
N ASN A 167 7.74 31.62 -10.50
CA ASN A 167 8.78 32.65 -10.57
C ASN A 167 10.16 32.10 -11.04
N ALA A 168 10.19 30.94 -11.72
CA ALA A 168 11.43 30.28 -12.15
C ALA A 168 11.73 30.46 -13.65
N GLN A 169 11.20 31.52 -14.28
CA GLN A 169 11.37 31.77 -15.72
C GLN A 169 12.85 31.95 -16.10
N GLU A 170 13.64 32.66 -15.28
CA GLU A 170 15.07 32.85 -15.52
C GLU A 170 15.84 31.51 -15.46
N ALA A 171 15.52 30.65 -14.50
CA ALA A 171 16.11 29.32 -14.38
C ALA A 171 15.75 28.42 -15.58
N ALA A 172 14.52 28.55 -16.10
CA ALA A 172 14.11 27.88 -17.33
C ALA A 172 14.93 28.34 -18.54
N ILE A 173 15.08 29.65 -18.71
CA ILE A 173 15.85 30.25 -19.80
C ILE A 173 17.32 29.82 -19.72
N GLU A 174 17.92 29.82 -18.52
CA GLU A 174 19.29 29.38 -18.33
C GLU A 174 19.47 27.89 -18.71
N LEU A 175 18.56 27.01 -18.27
CA LEU A 175 18.63 25.60 -18.61
C LEU A 175 18.52 25.37 -20.11
N ILE A 176 17.56 26.04 -20.78
CA ILE A 176 17.38 25.96 -22.24
C ILE A 176 18.65 26.46 -22.95
N ALA A 177 19.17 27.63 -22.57
CA ALA A 177 20.36 28.20 -23.18
C ALA A 177 21.60 27.30 -23.01
N ARG A 178 21.79 26.69 -21.83
CA ARG A 178 22.90 25.76 -21.56
C ARG A 178 22.77 24.44 -22.30
N SER A 179 21.54 23.97 -22.54
CA SER A 179 21.29 22.74 -23.28
C SER A 179 21.59 22.86 -24.77
N GLY A 180 21.52 24.08 -25.33
CA GLY A 180 21.74 24.32 -26.76
C GLY A 180 20.58 23.87 -27.66
N ILE A 181 19.43 23.52 -27.08
CA ILE A 181 18.22 23.18 -27.85
C ILE A 181 17.60 24.43 -28.50
N ASP A 182 16.84 24.22 -29.57
CA ASP A 182 16.00 25.28 -30.14
C ASP A 182 14.90 25.68 -29.13
N ALA A 183 14.92 26.94 -28.69
CA ALA A 183 13.91 27.47 -27.77
C ALA A 183 12.49 27.40 -28.37
N GLY A 184 12.34 27.42 -29.70
CA GLY A 184 11.06 27.22 -30.39
C GLY A 184 10.48 25.81 -30.23
N MET A 185 11.28 24.84 -29.78
CA MET A 185 10.84 23.48 -29.44
C MET A 185 10.27 23.41 -28.02
N VAL A 186 10.46 24.43 -27.17
CA VAL A 186 10.13 24.36 -25.75
C VAL A 186 8.87 25.14 -25.42
N HIS A 187 7.96 24.50 -24.70
CA HIS A 187 6.82 25.14 -24.07
C HIS A 187 6.99 25.14 -22.55
N ILE A 188 7.05 26.33 -21.96
CA ILE A 188 7.17 26.49 -20.50
C ILE A 188 5.77 26.48 -19.87
N VAL A 189 5.58 25.64 -18.88
CA VAL A 189 4.37 25.54 -18.07
C VAL A 189 4.70 25.92 -16.63
N THR A 190 3.90 26.80 -16.03
CA THR A 190 4.06 27.17 -14.61
C THR A 190 3.17 26.31 -13.72
N SER A 191 3.72 25.81 -12.61
CA SER A 191 2.99 25.05 -11.60
C SER A 191 3.40 25.49 -10.21
N ALA A 192 2.45 25.92 -9.38
CA ALA A 192 2.69 26.15 -7.95
C ALA A 192 2.87 24.84 -7.16
N GLN A 193 2.45 23.71 -7.74
CA GLN A 193 2.59 22.38 -7.14
C GLN A 193 3.90 21.75 -7.59
N ARG A 194 4.76 21.39 -6.64
CA ARG A 194 6.03 20.71 -6.92
C ARG A 194 5.88 19.19 -6.77
N PRO A 195 6.52 18.38 -7.60
CA PRO A 195 6.68 16.95 -7.33
C PRO A 195 7.45 16.75 -6.01
N ILE A 196 6.94 15.89 -5.14
CA ILE A 196 7.56 15.54 -3.86
C ILE A 196 7.72 14.01 -3.85
N PRO A 197 8.94 13.48 -3.65
CA PRO A 197 9.12 12.06 -3.37
C PRO A 197 8.34 11.71 -2.09
N GLN A 198 7.41 10.77 -2.19
CA GLN A 198 6.64 10.32 -1.03
C GLN A 198 7.40 9.22 -0.28
N HIS A 199 7.18 9.14 1.02
CA HIS A 199 7.80 8.18 1.91
C HIS A 199 6.75 7.44 2.72
N ASP A 200 7.08 6.19 3.02
CA ASP A 200 6.27 5.32 3.84
C ASP A 200 6.78 5.33 5.28
N LEU A 201 5.86 5.21 6.23
CA LEU A 201 6.16 5.08 7.65
C LEU A 201 5.47 3.83 8.20
N ARG A 202 6.28 2.83 8.53
CA ARG A 202 5.86 1.49 8.98
C ARG A 202 6.53 1.14 10.29
N GLY A 203 6.00 0.13 10.99
CA GLY A 203 6.67 -0.41 12.17
C GLY A 203 8.04 -1.00 11.83
N GLY A 204 9.02 -0.77 12.68
CA GLY A 204 10.43 -1.16 12.50
C GLY A 204 11.30 -0.11 11.80
N ASP A 205 10.71 0.83 11.04
CA ASP A 205 11.50 1.85 10.34
C ASP A 205 12.29 2.74 11.33
N ARG A 206 13.49 3.17 10.93
CA ARG A 206 14.32 4.07 11.73
C ARG A 206 13.78 5.50 11.64
N TYR A 207 13.65 6.15 12.78
CA TYR A 207 13.52 7.60 12.85
C TYR A 207 14.66 8.21 13.68
N LEU A 208 14.95 9.48 13.41
CA LEU A 208 16.00 10.24 14.05
C LEU A 208 15.40 11.26 15.02
N THR A 209 16.03 11.38 16.18
CA THR A 209 15.88 12.50 17.11
C THR A 209 17.15 13.36 17.05
N PRO A 210 17.22 14.54 17.71
CA PRO A 210 18.42 15.38 17.66
C PRO A 210 19.70 14.66 18.09
N ASP A 211 19.60 13.80 19.11
CA ASP A 211 20.76 13.20 19.77
C ASP A 211 20.86 11.68 19.58
N SER A 212 19.88 11.03 18.93
CA SER A 212 19.81 9.57 18.82
C SER A 212 18.94 9.10 17.64
N TRP A 213 18.66 7.79 17.60
CA TRP A 213 17.67 7.17 16.74
C TRP A 213 16.91 6.08 17.50
N CYS A 214 15.68 5.83 17.05
CA CYS A 214 14.86 4.74 17.54
C CYS A 214 14.13 4.10 16.35
N SER A 215 13.34 3.08 16.64
CA SER A 215 12.51 2.36 15.68
C SER A 215 11.04 2.72 15.88
N THR A 216 10.31 2.86 14.78
CA THR A 216 8.87 3.11 14.78
C THR A 216 8.11 1.89 15.30
N GLY A 217 7.13 2.10 16.17
CA GLY A 217 6.25 1.04 16.67
C GLY A 217 5.10 0.77 15.70
N PHE A 218 3.93 1.36 15.94
CA PHE A 218 2.76 1.18 15.09
C PHE A 218 2.14 2.49 14.65
N SER A 219 1.73 2.54 13.39
CA SER A 219 0.90 3.59 12.84
C SER A 219 -0.42 3.69 13.61
N ALA A 220 -0.75 4.88 14.10
CA ALA A 220 -1.97 5.13 14.86
C ALA A 220 -2.48 6.55 14.62
N PHE A 221 -3.79 6.73 14.80
CA PHE A 221 -4.45 8.01 14.70
C PHE A 221 -4.90 8.50 16.06
N ARG A 222 -4.77 9.81 16.29
CA ARG A 222 -5.53 10.53 17.33
C ARG A 222 -6.59 11.38 16.64
N GLY A 223 -7.86 11.00 16.76
CA GLY A 223 -8.90 11.55 15.87
C GLY A 223 -8.52 11.31 14.40
N ASN A 224 -8.34 12.37 13.61
CA ASN A 224 -7.87 12.27 12.21
C ASN A 224 -6.36 12.52 12.05
N THR A 225 -5.66 12.84 13.14
CA THR A 225 -4.23 13.18 13.10
C THR A 225 -3.40 11.90 13.02
N PRO A 226 -2.61 11.69 11.95
CA PRO A 226 -1.76 10.52 11.82
C PRO A 226 -0.50 10.64 12.67
N GLY A 227 0.07 9.50 13.03
CA GLY A 227 1.32 9.41 13.76
C GLY A 227 1.68 7.96 14.01
N PHE A 228 2.63 7.75 14.92
CA PHE A 228 3.03 6.40 15.32
C PHE A 228 3.37 6.33 16.80
N VAL A 229 3.07 5.19 17.42
CA VAL A 229 3.52 4.89 18.78
C VAL A 229 4.98 4.43 18.76
N THR A 230 5.71 4.75 19.81
CA THR A 230 7.12 4.39 20.03
C THR A 230 7.40 4.34 21.54
N ALA A 231 8.64 4.07 21.95
CA ALA A 231 9.05 4.09 23.35
C ALA A 231 9.20 5.53 23.88
N GLY A 232 8.91 5.73 25.16
CA GLY A 232 8.97 7.03 25.83
C GLY A 232 10.39 7.54 26.01
N HIS A 233 11.34 6.65 26.34
CA HIS A 233 12.74 7.03 26.51
C HIS A 233 13.41 7.52 25.23
N CYS A 234 12.80 7.31 24.06
CA CYS A 234 13.32 7.78 22.78
C CYS A 234 13.22 9.30 22.60
N GLY A 235 12.39 10.01 23.37
CA GLY A 235 12.26 11.46 23.25
C GLY A 235 11.22 12.07 24.17
N THR A 236 11.36 13.37 24.40
CA THR A 236 10.44 14.18 25.24
C THR A 236 9.42 14.92 24.39
N VAL A 237 8.34 15.39 25.01
CA VAL A 237 7.29 16.17 24.32
C VAL A 237 7.90 17.38 23.59
N ASN A 238 7.43 17.64 22.38
CA ASN A 238 7.91 18.64 21.42
C ASN A 238 9.28 18.35 20.77
N MET A 239 9.97 17.27 21.13
CA MET A 239 11.20 16.87 20.44
C MET A 239 10.90 16.54 18.97
N ALA A 240 11.68 17.13 18.06
CA ALA A 240 11.52 16.95 16.63
C ALA A 240 11.95 15.54 16.18
N VAL A 241 11.23 15.00 15.19
CA VAL A 241 11.47 13.69 14.59
C VAL A 241 11.69 13.82 13.09
N ARG A 242 12.73 13.15 12.59
CA ARG A 242 13.11 13.12 11.17
C ARG A 242 13.18 11.68 10.65
N GLY A 243 12.98 11.50 9.36
CA GLY A 243 13.29 10.24 8.69
C GLY A 243 14.79 10.07 8.44
N THR A 244 15.19 8.90 7.96
CA THR A 244 16.59 8.59 7.61
C THR A 244 17.16 9.48 6.51
N ASN A 245 16.30 10.06 5.67
CA ASN A 245 16.65 11.07 4.66
C ASN A 245 16.79 12.49 5.23
N ASN A 246 16.77 12.64 6.56
CA ASN A 246 16.85 13.91 7.30
C ASN A 246 15.67 14.88 7.07
N SER A 247 14.62 14.46 6.36
CA SER A 247 13.38 15.24 6.21
C SER A 247 12.53 15.14 7.49
N ALA A 248 11.77 16.18 7.79
CA ALA A 248 10.91 16.21 8.97
C ALA A 248 9.75 15.20 8.80
N ILE A 249 9.46 14.46 9.87
CA ILE A 249 8.23 13.66 10.02
C ILE A 249 7.25 14.42 10.93
N GLY A 250 7.73 14.90 12.07
CA GLY A 250 6.90 15.58 13.05
C GLY A 250 7.59 15.73 14.41
N HIS A 251 6.86 15.50 15.50
CA HIS A 251 7.38 15.64 16.85
C HIS A 251 6.66 14.71 17.84
N PHE A 252 7.31 14.42 18.97
CA PHE A 252 6.69 13.73 20.10
C PHE A 252 5.56 14.59 20.68
N ALA A 253 4.31 14.21 20.47
CA ALA A 253 3.17 14.91 21.08
C ALA A 253 2.87 14.39 22.49
N TYR A 254 3.22 13.13 22.76
CA TYR A 254 3.16 12.52 24.07
C TYR A 254 4.39 11.66 24.33
N SER A 255 4.86 11.65 25.58
CA SER A 255 5.91 10.75 26.04
C SER A 255 5.79 10.54 27.55
N THR A 256 6.01 9.31 28.00
CA THR A 256 6.03 8.94 29.42
C THR A 256 7.19 7.98 29.64
N PHE A 257 8.18 8.45 30.40
CA PHE A 257 9.34 7.71 30.88
C PHE A 257 10.01 8.47 32.04
N PRO A 258 10.33 7.84 33.19
CA PRO A 258 10.06 6.43 33.53
C PRO A 258 8.61 6.21 34.02
N ASN A 259 8.38 5.16 34.83
CA ASN A 259 7.10 4.58 35.27
C ASN A 259 6.36 3.75 34.21
N ALA A 260 6.28 4.27 33.00
CA ALA A 260 5.90 3.54 31.78
C ALA A 260 6.96 3.84 30.71
N ASP A 261 6.93 3.15 29.58
CA ASP A 261 7.83 3.46 28.47
C ASP A 261 7.09 3.50 27.13
N HIS A 262 6.34 4.58 26.93
CA HIS A 262 5.62 4.82 25.68
C HIS A 262 5.53 6.30 25.32
N ALA A 263 5.43 6.52 24.02
CA ALA A 263 5.23 7.81 23.39
C ALA A 263 4.36 7.68 22.14
N TRP A 264 3.88 8.82 21.66
CA TRP A 264 3.29 8.95 20.34
C TRP A 264 3.86 10.17 19.63
N VAL A 265 4.38 9.94 18.43
CA VAL A 265 4.89 10.97 17.53
C VAL A 265 3.77 11.37 16.59
N GLN A 266 3.39 12.64 16.64
CA GLN A 266 2.48 13.23 15.67
C GLN A 266 3.21 13.42 14.35
N ASN A 267 2.66 12.87 13.26
CA ASN A 267 3.12 13.17 11.92
C ASN A 267 2.53 14.50 11.46
N THR A 268 3.37 15.53 11.31
CA THR A 268 2.97 16.85 10.84
C THR A 268 3.20 17.03 9.34
N GLN A 269 3.70 15.99 8.67
CA GLN A 269 4.01 15.96 7.24
C GLN A 269 3.25 14.84 6.50
N PRO A 270 1.93 14.69 6.65
CA PRO A 270 1.18 13.54 6.12
C PRO A 270 1.14 13.44 4.59
N ASN A 271 1.47 14.52 3.87
CA ASN A 271 1.58 14.49 2.40
C ASN A 271 2.95 13.97 1.92
N LEU A 272 3.94 13.95 2.81
CA LEU A 272 5.30 13.47 2.56
C LEU A 272 5.52 12.08 3.16
N TRP A 273 5.00 11.86 4.37
CA TRP A 273 5.14 10.62 5.14
C TRP A 273 3.77 9.96 5.32
N HIS A 274 3.53 8.90 4.58
CA HIS A 274 2.30 8.11 4.67
C HIS A 274 2.47 7.03 5.72
N ILE A 275 1.72 7.12 6.82
CA ILE A 275 1.67 6.01 7.79
C ILE A 275 1.03 4.78 7.14
N LEU A 276 1.50 3.58 7.43
CA LEU A 276 0.99 2.34 6.85
C LEU A 276 0.67 1.31 7.93
N PRO A 277 -0.33 0.43 7.71
CA PRO A 277 -0.75 -0.60 8.68
C PRO A 277 0.19 -1.83 8.65
N TRP A 278 1.50 -1.59 8.60
CA TRP A 278 2.50 -2.61 8.30
C TRP A 278 3.66 -2.57 9.28
N VAL A 279 4.30 -3.72 9.48
CA VAL A 279 5.57 -3.88 10.19
C VAL A 279 6.60 -4.45 9.22
N TYR A 280 7.73 -3.78 9.07
CA TYR A 280 8.80 -4.21 8.20
C TYR A 280 9.48 -5.47 8.75
N ASN A 281 9.61 -6.52 7.95
CA ASN A 281 10.22 -7.78 8.39
C ASN A 281 11.72 -7.90 8.04
N TYR A 282 12.32 -6.90 7.39
CA TYR A 282 13.71 -6.91 6.93
C TYR A 282 14.08 -8.04 5.93
N ALA A 283 13.09 -8.72 5.37
CA ALA A 283 13.23 -9.81 4.38
C ALA A 283 12.41 -9.56 3.10
N GLY A 284 12.00 -8.30 2.86
CA GLY A 284 11.35 -7.88 1.61
C GLY A 284 9.83 -8.03 1.55
N VAL A 285 9.16 -8.44 2.66
CA VAL A 285 7.69 -8.53 2.74
C VAL A 285 7.20 -7.91 4.04
N ASP A 286 6.29 -6.95 3.98
CA ASP A 286 5.75 -6.37 5.20
C ASP A 286 4.73 -7.30 5.87
N ILE A 287 4.68 -7.25 7.21
CA ILE A 287 3.65 -7.93 8.01
C ILE A 287 2.48 -6.99 8.21
N ASP A 288 1.29 -7.43 7.81
CA ASP A 288 0.04 -6.73 8.10
C ASP A 288 -0.15 -6.48 9.59
N VAL A 289 -0.79 -5.37 9.94
CA VAL A 289 -1.34 -5.12 11.27
C VAL A 289 -2.85 -5.26 11.17
N ARG A 290 -3.41 -6.32 11.73
CA ARG A 290 -4.85 -6.64 11.66
C ARG A 290 -5.61 -6.22 12.92
N GLY A 291 -4.90 -5.90 14.00
CA GLY A 291 -5.51 -5.53 15.27
C GLY A 291 -4.52 -5.48 16.41
N GLY A 292 -5.03 -5.48 17.64
CA GLY A 292 -4.25 -5.43 18.88
C GLY A 292 -4.77 -6.37 19.96
N LEU A 293 -5.24 -7.57 19.59
CA LEU A 293 -5.56 -8.60 20.58
C LEU A 293 -4.28 -9.04 21.30
N GLU A 294 -4.32 -9.03 22.62
CA GLU A 294 -3.19 -9.33 23.49
C GLU A 294 -2.91 -10.83 23.53
N ALA A 295 -1.67 -11.21 23.23
CA ALA A 295 -1.21 -12.58 23.23
C ALA A 295 -0.98 -13.10 24.67
N PRO A 296 -1.36 -14.35 25.00
CA PRO A 296 -1.09 -14.93 26.31
C PRO A 296 0.40 -15.29 26.50
N ILE A 297 0.80 -15.60 27.73
CA ILE A 297 2.13 -16.17 28.03
C ILE A 297 2.30 -17.48 27.22
N GLY A 298 3.49 -17.69 26.66
CA GLY A 298 3.83 -18.80 25.78
C GLY A 298 3.50 -18.58 24.31
N ALA A 299 2.72 -17.55 23.96
CA ALA A 299 2.42 -17.23 22.57
C ALA A 299 3.65 -16.70 21.83
N ALA A 300 3.77 -17.07 20.55
CA ALA A 300 4.80 -16.55 19.67
C ALA A 300 4.63 -15.05 19.43
N VAL A 301 5.73 -14.31 19.55
CA VAL A 301 5.81 -12.89 19.24
C VAL A 301 7.09 -12.60 18.50
N CYS A 302 7.03 -11.66 17.58
CA CYS A 302 8.17 -11.17 16.84
C CYS A 302 8.30 -9.67 17.05
N ARG A 303 9.51 -9.15 16.98
CA ARG A 303 9.79 -7.73 17.12
C ARG A 303 10.64 -7.24 15.97
N SER A 304 10.35 -6.02 15.53
CA SER A 304 10.98 -5.36 14.39
C SER A 304 11.64 -4.06 14.84
N GLY A 305 12.91 -3.90 14.53
CA GLY A 305 13.68 -2.70 14.85
C GLY A 305 14.87 -2.51 13.92
N ASN A 306 15.34 -1.27 13.83
CA ASN A 306 16.37 -0.87 12.88
C ASN A 306 17.73 -1.54 13.10
N LYS A 307 18.09 -1.86 14.34
CA LYS A 307 19.45 -2.32 14.67
C LYS A 307 19.63 -3.78 14.28
N THR A 308 18.74 -4.65 14.76
CA THR A 308 18.89 -6.10 14.58
C THR A 308 17.89 -6.68 13.59
N GLY A 309 16.88 -5.92 13.17
CA GLY A 309 15.89 -6.37 12.18
C GLY A 309 14.69 -7.05 12.81
N TYR A 310 14.29 -8.21 12.28
CA TYR A 310 13.08 -8.94 12.68
C TYR A 310 13.44 -10.25 13.37
N HIS A 311 13.12 -10.35 14.66
CA HIS A 311 13.41 -11.55 15.47
C HIS A 311 12.18 -12.01 16.23
N CYS A 312 12.06 -13.33 16.39
CA CYS A 312 10.93 -13.96 17.05
C CYS A 312 11.36 -14.69 18.32
N GLY A 313 10.38 -14.86 19.19
CA GLY A 313 10.45 -15.59 20.44
C GLY A 313 9.03 -15.81 20.95
N THR A 314 8.88 -15.78 22.26
CA THR A 314 7.61 -16.04 22.95
C THR A 314 7.44 -15.08 24.11
N VAL A 315 6.18 -14.79 24.47
CA VAL A 315 5.85 -14.05 25.68
C VAL A 315 6.22 -14.90 26.89
N GLN A 316 7.08 -14.40 27.77
CA GLN A 316 7.59 -15.13 28.94
C GLN A 316 6.86 -14.73 30.23
N ALA A 317 6.59 -13.43 30.41
CA ALA A 317 5.95 -12.91 31.60
C ALA A 317 5.21 -11.60 31.28
N LYS A 318 4.22 -11.26 32.10
CA LYS A 318 3.44 -10.01 32.03
C LYS A 318 3.51 -9.27 33.35
N GLN A 319 3.15 -7.98 33.36
CA GLN A 319 3.20 -7.12 34.54
C GLN A 319 4.59 -7.04 35.19
N VAL A 320 5.64 -7.14 34.37
CA VAL A 320 7.03 -7.07 34.82
C VAL A 320 7.37 -5.64 35.20
N THR A 321 8.05 -5.48 36.32
CA THR A 321 8.68 -4.22 36.72
C THR A 321 10.17 -4.33 36.48
N VAL A 322 10.73 -3.40 35.71
CA VAL A 322 12.15 -3.34 35.36
C VAL A 322 12.74 -2.08 35.97
N ASP A 323 13.84 -2.24 36.69
CA ASP A 323 14.68 -1.13 37.16
C ASP A 323 15.81 -0.91 36.14
N TYR A 324 15.74 0.19 35.38
CA TYR A 324 16.79 0.56 34.44
C TYR A 324 17.97 1.28 35.12
N GLY A 325 18.02 1.27 36.45
CA GLY A 325 19.09 1.86 37.25
C GLY A 325 18.87 3.35 37.51
N PRO A 326 19.76 3.97 38.30
CA PRO A 326 19.54 5.31 38.86
C PRO A 326 19.46 6.42 37.80
N GLN A 327 20.01 6.20 36.60
CA GLN A 327 19.96 7.16 35.50
C GLN A 327 18.60 7.22 34.81
N TYR A 328 17.89 6.09 34.77
CA TYR A 328 16.68 5.93 33.95
C TYR A 328 15.43 5.68 34.79
N GLY A 329 15.57 5.02 35.93
CA GLY A 329 14.48 4.73 36.88
C GLY A 329 13.72 3.44 36.57
N VAL A 330 12.59 3.27 37.27
CA VAL A 330 11.79 2.05 37.27
C VAL A 330 10.62 2.18 36.29
N VAL A 331 10.40 1.16 35.46
CA VAL A 331 9.26 1.03 34.54
C VAL A 331 8.42 -0.17 34.93
N LYS A 332 7.10 0.01 35.01
CA LYS A 332 6.15 -1.00 35.50
C LYS A 332 5.24 -1.48 34.36
N GLY A 333 4.69 -2.68 34.51
CA GLY A 333 3.66 -3.18 33.59
C GLY A 333 4.20 -3.64 32.22
N LEU A 334 5.49 -3.96 32.13
CA LEU A 334 6.11 -4.46 30.91
C LEU A 334 5.75 -5.93 30.67
N THR A 335 5.88 -6.36 29.42
CA THR A 335 5.81 -7.78 29.03
C THR A 335 7.20 -8.24 28.62
N GLN A 336 7.63 -9.39 29.16
CA GLN A 336 8.91 -10.00 28.83
C GLN A 336 8.78 -10.93 27.63
N SER A 337 9.79 -10.93 26.76
CA SER A 337 9.94 -11.79 25.60
C SER A 337 11.37 -12.31 25.52
N ASN A 338 11.55 -13.48 24.90
CA ASN A 338 12.87 -14.01 24.53
C ASN A 338 13.19 -13.83 23.03
N ALA A 339 12.48 -12.96 22.33
CA ALA A 339 13.01 -12.41 21.08
C ALA A 339 14.22 -11.55 21.45
N CYS A 340 15.42 -11.90 20.97
CA CYS A 340 16.63 -11.09 21.18
C CYS A 340 16.42 -9.66 20.67
N ALA A 341 17.27 -8.69 20.98
CA ALA A 341 17.20 -7.29 20.54
C ALA A 341 18.52 -6.55 20.83
N GLY A 342 18.68 -5.34 20.31
CA GLY A 342 19.84 -4.49 20.59
C GLY A 342 19.53 -2.99 20.68
N PHE A 343 20.55 -2.22 21.02
CA PHE A 343 20.50 -0.77 21.12
C PHE A 343 20.10 -0.14 19.77
N GLY A 344 18.98 0.59 19.77
CA GLY A 344 18.37 1.16 18.57
C GLY A 344 17.10 0.45 18.08
N ASP A 345 16.80 -0.75 18.59
CA ASP A 345 15.49 -1.40 18.37
C ASP A 345 14.38 -0.80 19.25
N SER A 346 14.75 0.05 20.22
CA SER A 346 13.84 0.80 21.09
C SER A 346 12.71 1.47 20.30
N GLY A 347 11.49 1.33 20.78
CA GLY A 347 10.27 1.80 20.14
C GLY A 347 9.71 0.90 19.05
N GLY A 348 10.51 -0.06 18.55
CA GLY A 348 10.15 -0.97 17.47
C GLY A 348 8.92 -1.83 17.76
N ALA A 349 8.20 -2.19 16.71
CA ALA A 349 6.96 -2.97 16.80
C ALA A 349 7.20 -4.37 17.38
N VAL A 350 6.35 -4.80 18.32
CA VAL A 350 6.21 -6.19 18.75
C VAL A 350 4.84 -6.71 18.29
N ILE A 351 4.82 -7.77 17.48
CA ILE A 351 3.64 -8.27 16.77
C ILE A 351 3.59 -9.81 16.81
N THR A 352 2.41 -10.41 16.82
CA THR A 352 2.25 -11.87 16.67
C THR A 352 2.33 -12.31 15.22
N PRO A 353 2.64 -13.59 14.93
CA PRO A 353 2.53 -14.16 13.57
C PRO A 353 1.12 -14.03 12.96
N SER A 354 0.08 -13.93 13.80
CA SER A 354 -1.30 -13.70 13.38
C SER A 354 -1.63 -12.22 13.13
N ALA A 355 -0.63 -11.33 13.06
CA ALA A 355 -0.79 -9.90 12.76
C ALA A 355 -1.52 -9.09 13.85
N GLU A 356 -1.42 -9.49 15.12
CA GLU A 356 -1.90 -8.70 16.26
C GLU A 356 -0.75 -7.90 16.88
N ALA A 357 -0.86 -6.58 16.91
CA ALA A 357 0.10 -5.67 17.51
C ALA A 357 0.09 -5.80 19.05
N GLN A 358 1.26 -6.07 19.64
CA GLN A 358 1.42 -6.37 21.07
C GLN A 358 1.98 -5.20 21.86
N GLY A 359 2.88 -4.40 21.28
CA GLY A 359 3.51 -3.29 22.00
C GLY A 359 4.75 -2.74 21.32
N VAL A 360 5.45 -1.85 22.02
CA VAL A 360 6.69 -1.24 21.54
C VAL A 360 7.87 -1.71 22.40
N TYR A 361 8.98 -2.08 21.75
CA TYR A 361 10.16 -2.55 22.46
C TYR A 361 10.72 -1.45 23.37
N SER A 362 11.00 -1.81 24.63
CA SER A 362 11.45 -0.88 25.67
C SER A 362 12.95 -1.05 25.93
N GLY A 363 13.38 -2.25 26.28
CA GLY A 363 14.79 -2.54 26.55
C GLY A 363 15.00 -4.02 26.90
N GLY A 364 16.23 -4.42 27.20
CA GLY A 364 16.56 -5.81 27.45
C GLY A 364 17.80 -5.97 28.31
N HIS A 365 18.07 -7.22 28.69
CA HIS A 365 19.33 -7.59 29.31
C HIS A 365 20.37 -7.79 28.22
N PHE A 366 21.46 -7.03 28.25
CA PHE A 366 22.58 -7.16 27.33
C PHE A 366 23.80 -7.63 28.12
N SER A 367 24.46 -8.66 27.62
CA SER A 367 25.72 -9.13 28.21
C SER A 367 26.79 -8.02 28.16
N GLU A 368 27.68 -7.99 29.15
CA GLU A 368 28.73 -6.98 29.25
C GLU A 368 29.54 -6.83 27.94
N GLY A 369 29.75 -5.58 27.52
CA GLY A 369 30.49 -5.25 26.30
C GLY A 369 29.73 -5.50 24.99
N ARG A 370 28.43 -5.83 25.02
CA ARG A 370 27.60 -6.01 23.82
C ARG A 370 26.46 -5.01 23.75
N ASP A 371 26.15 -4.59 22.52
CA ASP A 371 25.04 -3.70 22.20
C ASP A 371 23.75 -4.46 21.86
N ASP A 372 23.78 -5.79 21.94
CA ASP A 372 22.64 -6.69 21.69
C ASP A 372 22.76 -7.98 22.51
N ASN A 373 21.66 -8.73 22.59
CA ASN A 373 21.61 -10.05 23.22
C ASN A 373 21.30 -11.18 22.23
N CYS A 374 21.52 -10.97 20.92
CA CYS A 374 21.20 -11.98 19.90
C CYS A 374 22.20 -13.13 19.86
N GLY A 375 23.38 -12.97 20.47
CA GLY A 375 24.29 -14.07 20.75
C GLY A 375 24.12 -14.70 22.13
N ASP A 376 23.13 -14.30 22.93
CA ASP A 376 22.91 -14.84 24.27
C ASP A 376 22.21 -16.20 24.17
N PRO A 377 22.54 -17.18 25.02
CA PRO A 377 21.82 -18.45 25.04
C PRO A 377 20.37 -18.31 25.52
N ALA A 378 20.07 -17.23 26.26
CA ALA A 378 18.75 -16.93 26.79
C ALA A 378 18.49 -15.40 26.75
N PRO A 379 18.23 -14.84 25.56
CA PRO A 379 17.94 -13.41 25.42
C PRO A 379 16.72 -13.01 26.25
N GLN A 380 16.79 -11.84 26.88
CA GLN A 380 15.68 -11.26 27.64
C GLN A 380 15.41 -9.85 27.16
N GLY A 381 14.21 -9.62 26.63
CA GLY A 381 13.72 -8.33 26.20
C GLY A 381 12.39 -7.99 26.87
N TYR A 382 12.08 -6.71 26.93
CA TYR A 382 10.87 -6.16 27.53
C TYR A 382 10.22 -5.19 26.56
N PHE A 383 8.90 -5.23 26.47
CA PHE A 383 8.13 -4.30 25.67
C PHE A 383 6.95 -3.73 26.47
N GLN A 384 6.61 -2.48 26.17
CA GLN A 384 5.44 -1.82 26.72
C GLN A 384 4.19 -2.30 25.97
N PRO A 385 3.20 -2.91 26.65
CA PRO A 385 1.98 -3.38 26.00
C PRO A 385 1.24 -2.25 25.27
N LEU A 386 0.64 -2.57 24.12
CA LEU A 386 0.04 -1.60 23.21
C LEU A 386 -1.20 -0.92 23.79
N GLN A 387 -2.14 -1.70 24.35
CA GLN A 387 -3.44 -1.17 24.76
C GLN A 387 -3.36 -0.03 25.80
N PRO A 388 -2.47 -0.09 26.82
CA PRO A 388 -2.21 1.04 27.70
C PRO A 388 -1.82 2.33 26.95
N ILE A 389 -0.98 2.24 25.91
CA ILE A 389 -0.54 3.39 25.11
C ILE A 389 -1.74 3.99 24.36
N LEU A 390 -2.52 3.14 23.70
CA LEU A 390 -3.70 3.56 22.93
C LEU A 390 -4.75 4.24 23.83
N ASN A 391 -4.91 3.76 25.06
CA ASN A 391 -5.83 4.34 26.04
C ASN A 391 -5.31 5.66 26.60
N ALA A 392 -4.02 5.73 26.97
CA ALA A 392 -3.42 6.91 27.56
C ALA A 392 -3.50 8.14 26.66
N TYR A 393 -3.36 7.95 25.34
CA TYR A 393 -3.26 9.04 24.37
C TYR A 393 -4.46 9.15 23.42
N ASP A 394 -5.55 8.42 23.70
CA ASP A 394 -6.76 8.37 22.87
C ASP A 394 -6.46 8.02 21.39
N LEU A 395 -5.68 6.97 21.19
CA LEU A 395 -5.25 6.52 19.87
C LEU A 395 -6.09 5.37 19.36
N VAL A 396 -6.18 5.29 18.03
CA VAL A 396 -6.73 4.17 17.27
C VAL A 396 -5.66 3.62 16.36
N LEU A 397 -5.35 2.34 16.52
CA LEU A 397 -4.38 1.64 15.68
C LEU A 397 -4.83 1.65 14.21
N ARG A 398 -3.91 1.92 13.28
CA ARG A 398 -4.18 1.78 11.85
C ARG A 398 -4.03 0.31 11.46
N THR A 399 -5.09 -0.30 10.93
CA THR A 399 -5.12 -1.72 10.59
C THR A 399 -5.48 -1.96 9.13
N VAL A 400 -5.15 -3.14 8.61
CA VAL A 400 -5.76 -3.68 7.39
C VAL A 400 -7.11 -4.33 7.72
N PRO A 401 -8.12 -4.23 6.83
CA PRO A 401 -9.36 -4.99 6.97
C PRO A 401 -9.11 -6.51 6.99
N SER A 402 -9.91 -7.25 7.75
CA SER A 402 -9.86 -8.72 7.78
C SER A 402 -11.26 -9.32 7.78
N CYS A 403 -11.38 -10.56 7.30
CA CYS A 403 -12.64 -11.28 7.30
C CYS A 403 -13.22 -11.37 8.70
N GLY A 404 -14.54 -11.26 8.80
CA GLY A 404 -15.29 -11.43 10.03
C GLY A 404 -14.94 -10.43 11.13
N ARG A 405 -14.21 -9.35 10.88
CA ARG A 405 -13.74 -8.44 11.92
C ARG A 405 -14.14 -6.98 11.67
N LEU A 406 -14.53 -6.28 12.73
CA LEU A 406 -14.54 -4.82 12.80
C LEU A 406 -13.68 -4.35 13.97
N ASN A 407 -12.60 -3.63 13.65
CA ASN A 407 -11.75 -2.96 14.64
C ASN A 407 -12.39 -1.66 15.13
N PRO A 408 -11.91 -1.09 16.25
CA PRO A 408 -12.28 0.26 16.65
C PRO A 408 -12.13 1.24 15.49
N ARG A 409 -13.16 2.08 15.29
CA ARG A 409 -13.33 3.03 14.18
C ARG A 409 -13.79 2.41 12.87
N ASP A 410 -13.85 1.10 12.70
CA ASP A 410 -14.44 0.51 11.49
C ASP A 410 -15.97 0.62 11.49
N TRP A 411 -16.56 0.72 10.30
CA TRP A 411 -18.00 0.76 10.11
C TRP A 411 -18.44 0.00 8.85
N ARG A 412 -19.75 -0.19 8.72
CA ARG A 412 -20.43 -0.63 7.49
C ARG A 412 -21.57 0.33 7.19
N GLU A 413 -21.58 0.88 5.99
CA GLU A 413 -22.72 1.65 5.47
C GLU A 413 -23.96 0.79 5.30
N THR A 414 -25.10 1.42 5.01
CA THR A 414 -26.36 0.75 4.66
C THR A 414 -26.15 -0.27 3.53
N ASN A 415 -26.75 -1.45 3.66
CA ASN A 415 -26.55 -2.64 2.82
C ASN A 415 -25.12 -3.23 2.89
N GLY A 416 -24.26 -2.74 3.78
CA GLY A 416 -22.94 -3.28 4.00
C GLY A 416 -22.97 -4.61 4.76
N THR A 417 -21.98 -5.46 4.48
CA THR A 417 -21.86 -6.79 5.07
C THR A 417 -20.51 -7.02 5.73
N LEU A 418 -20.49 -7.96 6.67
CA LEU A 418 -19.30 -8.52 7.28
C LEU A 418 -19.43 -10.03 7.37
N THR A 419 -18.57 -10.74 6.64
CA THR A 419 -18.67 -12.19 6.47
C THR A 419 -17.58 -12.90 7.27
N SER A 420 -17.93 -14.01 7.94
CA SER A 420 -16.98 -14.92 8.60
C SER A 420 -15.88 -15.37 7.65
N CYS A 421 -14.73 -15.75 8.19
CA CYS A 421 -13.57 -16.11 7.37
C CYS A 421 -13.82 -17.36 6.52
N ASP A 422 -14.65 -18.30 6.98
CA ASP A 422 -15.08 -19.46 6.22
C ASP A 422 -16.27 -19.20 5.28
N GLN A 423 -16.69 -17.93 5.16
CA GLN A 423 -17.77 -17.46 4.28
C GLN A 423 -19.19 -17.98 4.61
N ARG A 424 -19.38 -18.73 5.70
CA ARG A 424 -20.67 -19.35 6.03
C ARG A 424 -21.65 -18.42 6.75
N PHE A 425 -21.17 -17.35 7.38
CA PHE A 425 -21.98 -16.46 8.18
C PHE A 425 -21.78 -15.01 7.76
N THR A 426 -22.87 -14.27 7.55
CA THR A 426 -22.83 -12.88 7.10
C THR A 426 -23.66 -12.01 8.03
N LEU A 427 -23.01 -11.08 8.71
CA LEU A 427 -23.68 -9.98 9.41
C LEU A 427 -23.94 -8.86 8.42
N ALA A 428 -25.20 -8.45 8.25
CA ALA A 428 -25.62 -7.44 7.29
C ALA A 428 -26.41 -6.34 7.98
N ILE A 429 -26.06 -5.07 7.71
CA ILE A 429 -26.91 -3.92 8.03
C ILE A 429 -27.79 -3.67 6.80
N GLN A 430 -29.06 -4.02 6.90
CA GLN A 430 -29.99 -4.03 5.77
C GLN A 430 -30.46 -2.60 5.41
N GLY A 431 -31.04 -2.44 4.22
CA GLY A 431 -31.58 -1.17 3.74
C GLY A 431 -32.74 -0.62 4.57
N ASP A 432 -33.47 -1.50 5.25
CA ASP A 432 -34.51 -1.18 6.22
C ASP A 432 -33.95 -0.92 7.64
N GLY A 433 -32.63 -0.90 7.78
CA GLY A 433 -31.91 -0.54 8.99
C GLY A 433 -31.73 -1.65 10.02
N ASN A 434 -32.26 -2.84 9.73
CA ASN A 434 -32.15 -4.02 10.58
C ASN A 434 -30.75 -4.63 10.48
N LEU A 435 -30.15 -4.96 11.62
CA LEU A 435 -28.87 -5.67 11.68
C LEU A 435 -29.15 -7.17 11.84
N VAL A 436 -28.79 -7.96 10.84
CA VAL A 436 -29.16 -9.38 10.76
C VAL A 436 -27.94 -10.25 10.52
N LEU A 437 -27.85 -11.36 11.27
CA LEU A 437 -26.88 -12.42 11.03
C LEU A 437 -27.54 -13.52 10.21
N TYR A 438 -26.93 -13.83 9.07
CA TYR A 438 -27.34 -14.89 8.15
C TYR A 438 -26.40 -16.08 8.23
N LYS A 439 -26.96 -17.28 8.14
CA LYS A 439 -26.23 -18.53 7.85
C LYS A 439 -26.52 -18.94 6.41
N GLN A 440 -25.47 -19.23 5.66
CA GLN A 440 -25.57 -19.66 4.27
C GLN A 440 -26.49 -20.90 4.15
N ASN A 441 -27.38 -20.88 3.16
CA ASN A 441 -28.38 -21.93 2.89
C ASN A 441 -29.42 -22.18 4.00
N VAL A 442 -29.46 -21.35 5.05
CA VAL A 442 -30.46 -21.43 6.13
C VAL A 442 -31.29 -20.16 6.21
N GLY A 443 -30.65 -18.99 6.10
CA GLY A 443 -31.32 -17.69 6.23
C GLY A 443 -30.94 -16.97 7.52
N ALA A 444 -31.82 -16.08 7.99
CA ALA A 444 -31.56 -15.27 9.17
C ALA A 444 -31.60 -16.13 10.45
N ILE A 445 -30.57 -16.00 11.30
CA ILE A 445 -30.45 -16.73 12.57
C ILE A 445 -30.45 -15.81 13.80
N TRP A 446 -30.29 -14.50 13.60
CA TRP A 446 -30.41 -13.46 14.63
C TRP A 446 -30.68 -12.09 13.97
N ALA A 447 -31.43 -11.22 14.66
CA ALA A 447 -31.66 -9.83 14.25
C ALA A 447 -31.78 -8.89 15.46
N ASN A 448 -31.40 -7.62 15.29
CA ASN A 448 -31.58 -6.60 16.34
C ASN A 448 -32.99 -5.99 16.38
N HIS A 449 -33.81 -6.19 15.32
CA HIS A 449 -35.18 -5.69 15.20
C HIS A 449 -35.31 -4.17 15.29
N VAL A 450 -34.28 -3.44 14.86
CA VAL A 450 -34.31 -1.98 14.74
C VAL A 450 -34.49 -1.61 13.28
N TYR A 451 -35.51 -0.80 12.99
CA TYR A 451 -35.90 -0.46 11.63
C TYR A 451 -35.78 1.04 11.37
N GLY A 452 -35.52 1.41 10.11
CA GLY A 452 -35.36 2.77 9.62
C GLY A 452 -34.46 2.82 8.37
N SER A 453 -34.57 3.87 7.58
CA SER A 453 -33.74 4.00 6.38
C SER A 453 -32.37 4.60 6.70
N GLY A 454 -31.33 4.16 5.99
CA GLY A 454 -30.01 4.80 6.04
C GLY A 454 -29.20 4.50 7.31
N HIS A 455 -29.50 3.40 8.01
CA HIS A 455 -28.71 3.02 9.18
C HIS A 455 -27.34 2.47 8.78
N SER A 456 -26.37 2.62 9.69
CA SER A 456 -25.00 2.09 9.54
C SER A 456 -24.53 1.43 10.84
N LEU A 457 -23.65 0.42 10.71
CA LEU A 457 -23.04 -0.31 11.82
C LEU A 457 -21.67 0.27 12.14
N HIS A 458 -21.38 0.59 13.40
CA HIS A 458 -20.12 1.20 13.83
C HIS A 458 -19.52 0.45 15.01
N MET A 459 -18.25 0.08 14.92
CA MET A 459 -17.45 -0.31 16.07
C MET A 459 -16.75 0.93 16.63
N GLN A 460 -17.27 1.49 17.72
CA GLN A 460 -16.79 2.75 18.27
C GLN A 460 -15.45 2.59 19.00
N THR A 461 -14.71 3.69 19.13
CA THR A 461 -13.41 3.74 19.82
C THR A 461 -13.51 3.52 21.33
N ASP A 462 -14.68 3.79 21.92
CA ASP A 462 -15.01 3.49 23.31
C ASP A 462 -15.31 2.00 23.56
N GLY A 463 -15.32 1.19 22.50
CA GLY A 463 -15.58 -0.25 22.55
C GLY A 463 -17.04 -0.66 22.38
N ASN A 464 -17.94 0.26 22.05
CA ASN A 464 -19.35 -0.05 21.82
C ASN A 464 -19.67 -0.32 20.34
N LEU A 465 -20.33 -1.45 20.06
CA LEU A 465 -20.92 -1.70 18.75
C LEU A 465 -22.29 -1.01 18.67
N THR A 466 -22.51 -0.18 17.65
CA THR A 466 -23.76 0.58 17.50
C THR A 466 -24.32 0.51 16.11
N VAL A 467 -25.66 0.50 16.02
CA VAL A 467 -26.38 0.84 14.79
C VAL A 467 -26.84 2.28 14.94
N ARG A 468 -26.50 3.13 13.96
CA ARG A 468 -26.85 4.56 13.98
C ARG A 468 -27.66 4.95 12.76
N ASP A 469 -28.56 5.91 12.92
CA ASP A 469 -29.33 6.48 11.81
C ASP A 469 -28.53 7.51 11.00
N GLY A 470 -29.14 8.04 9.93
CA GLY A 470 -28.51 9.03 9.06
C GLY A 470 -28.22 10.38 9.73
N ALA A 471 -28.82 10.67 10.89
CA ALA A 471 -28.50 11.82 11.71
C ALA A 471 -27.36 11.53 12.72
N GLY A 472 -26.84 10.29 12.73
CA GLY A 472 -25.79 9.85 13.62
C GLY A 472 -26.27 9.44 15.02
N GLN A 473 -27.59 9.35 15.25
CA GLN A 473 -28.13 8.92 16.55
C GLN A 473 -28.06 7.40 16.68
N THR A 474 -27.63 6.92 17.85
CA THR A 474 -27.60 5.49 18.15
C THR A 474 -29.02 4.96 18.32
N ARG A 475 -29.39 3.99 17.47
CA ARG A 475 -30.69 3.30 17.50
C ARG A 475 -30.62 1.94 18.20
N TRP A 476 -29.44 1.33 18.21
CA TRP A 476 -29.14 0.11 18.94
C TRP A 476 -27.69 0.11 19.39
N ALA A 477 -27.40 -0.50 20.54
CA ALA A 477 -26.05 -0.65 21.06
C ALA A 477 -25.86 -2.02 21.73
N SER A 478 -24.63 -2.55 21.66
CA SER A 478 -24.20 -3.72 22.42
C SER A 478 -24.02 -3.43 23.92
N ASN A 479 -24.04 -2.15 24.32
CA ASN A 479 -23.80 -1.68 25.68
C ASN A 479 -22.43 -2.07 26.27
N THR A 480 -21.40 -2.10 25.42
CA THR A 480 -20.02 -2.43 25.80
C THR A 480 -19.12 -1.19 25.89
N GLY A 481 -19.71 0.00 25.96
CA GLY A 481 -18.97 1.27 26.07
C GLY A 481 -18.06 1.33 27.30
N GLY A 482 -16.96 2.07 27.17
CA GLY A 482 -15.89 2.16 28.18
C GLY A 482 -14.88 1.01 28.11
N LYS A 483 -14.99 0.12 27.13
CA LYS A 483 -14.07 -1.00 26.85
C LYS A 483 -13.22 -0.69 25.61
N ARG A 484 -12.45 0.41 25.67
CA ARG A 484 -11.55 0.81 24.58
C ARG A 484 -10.67 -0.35 24.11
N GLY A 485 -10.51 -0.45 22.80
CA GLY A 485 -9.81 -1.56 22.17
C GLY A 485 -10.67 -2.81 21.94
N ALA A 486 -11.96 -2.79 22.30
CA ALA A 486 -12.86 -3.88 21.95
C ALA A 486 -13.01 -4.03 20.43
N VAL A 487 -13.23 -5.26 19.99
CA VAL A 487 -13.30 -5.66 18.58
C VAL A 487 -14.48 -6.58 18.37
N LEU A 488 -15.21 -6.42 17.27
CA LEU A 488 -16.25 -7.36 16.87
C LEU A 488 -15.70 -8.47 15.97
N PHE A 489 -16.17 -9.69 16.21
CA PHE A 489 -15.96 -10.85 15.36
C PHE A 489 -17.28 -11.50 14.92
N VAL A 490 -17.40 -11.84 13.64
CA VAL A 490 -18.35 -12.81 13.07
C VAL A 490 -17.58 -14.12 12.93
N GLN A 491 -17.88 -15.06 13.81
CA GLN A 491 -17.10 -16.27 13.99
C GLN A 491 -17.61 -17.42 13.11
N ASN A 492 -16.71 -18.35 12.81
CA ASN A 492 -17.02 -19.53 12.00
C ASN A 492 -17.95 -20.54 12.73
N ASP A 493 -18.22 -20.36 14.02
CA ASP A 493 -19.22 -21.14 14.74
C ASP A 493 -20.64 -20.55 14.61
N GLY A 494 -20.79 -19.43 13.92
CA GLY A 494 -22.05 -18.73 13.73
C GLY A 494 -22.40 -17.76 14.85
N ASN A 495 -21.50 -17.47 15.78
CA ASN A 495 -21.68 -16.44 16.79
C ASN A 495 -21.12 -15.09 16.30
N VAL A 496 -21.75 -13.99 16.72
CA VAL A 496 -21.18 -12.65 16.59
C VAL A 496 -20.88 -12.15 17.99
N VAL A 497 -19.64 -11.74 18.22
CA VAL A 497 -19.14 -11.43 19.56
C VAL A 497 -18.33 -10.14 19.54
N VAL A 498 -18.57 -9.28 20.52
CA VAL A 498 -17.67 -8.17 20.86
C VAL A 498 -16.76 -8.67 21.97
N TYR A 499 -15.46 -8.69 21.70
CA TYR A 499 -14.42 -9.06 22.66
C TYR A 499 -13.67 -7.82 23.13
N ASP A 500 -13.17 -7.83 24.37
CA ASP A 500 -12.09 -6.90 24.75
C ASP A 500 -10.75 -7.30 24.12
N HIS A 501 -9.71 -6.50 24.35
CA HIS A 501 -8.36 -6.75 23.84
C HIS A 501 -7.74 -8.06 24.35
N GLN A 502 -8.24 -8.65 25.44
CA GLN A 502 -7.78 -9.93 26.00
C GLN A 502 -8.61 -11.12 25.51
N ARG A 503 -9.47 -10.91 24.50
CA ARG A 503 -10.47 -11.89 24.00
C ARG A 503 -11.48 -12.34 25.05
N LYS A 504 -11.79 -11.55 26.07
CA LYS A 504 -12.93 -11.81 26.96
C LYS A 504 -14.22 -11.32 26.29
N PRO A 505 -15.27 -12.15 26.17
CA PRO A 505 -16.52 -11.73 25.54
C PRO A 505 -17.21 -10.66 26.40
N LEU A 506 -17.62 -9.57 25.76
CA LEU A 506 -18.35 -8.46 26.35
C LEU A 506 -19.84 -8.49 25.98
N TRP A 507 -20.14 -8.93 24.75
CA TRP A 507 -21.49 -9.10 24.22
C TRP A 507 -21.48 -10.17 23.13
N GLN A 508 -22.58 -10.92 22.96
CA GLN A 508 -22.72 -11.92 21.91
C GLN A 508 -24.16 -12.18 21.47
N THR A 509 -24.35 -12.71 20.26
CA THR A 509 -25.67 -13.08 19.71
C THR A 509 -26.24 -14.39 20.27
N ASN A 510 -25.42 -15.22 20.92
CA ASN A 510 -25.79 -16.56 21.43
C ASN A 510 -26.30 -17.51 20.32
N THR A 511 -25.64 -17.47 19.17
CA THR A 511 -26.01 -18.26 17.98
C THR A 511 -25.01 -19.36 17.61
N ALA A 512 -23.98 -19.57 18.43
CA ALA A 512 -22.98 -20.61 18.20
C ALA A 512 -23.65 -21.98 17.97
N GLY A 513 -23.30 -22.64 16.86
CA GLY A 513 -23.79 -23.97 16.50
C GLY A 513 -25.22 -24.03 15.92
N ARG A 514 -25.92 -22.90 15.78
CA ARG A 514 -27.22 -22.83 15.09
C ARG A 514 -27.09 -23.04 13.59
#